data_AF-A0A1B9HVT2-F1
#
_entry.id   AF-A0A1B9HVT2-F1
#
_cell.length_a   1.000
_cell.length_b   1.000
_cell.length_c   1.000
_cell.angle_alpha   90.00
_cell.angle_beta   90.00
_cell.angle_gamma   90.00
#
_symmetry.space_group_name_H-M   'P 1'
#
loop_
_entity.id
_entity.type
_entity.pdbx_description
1 polymer ?
#
loop_
_entity_poly.entity_id
_entity_poly.type
_entity_poly.pdbx_seq_one_letter_code
_entity_poly.pdbx_strand_id
1 'polypeptide(L)'
;MLDNRITVALDQAYQGLEIWENFMIDPDFWDVAMDTHIYSMFDVNLLSMGYNANLNWYCSQVDYLKQSNNIHWTIVGEFTPANTDCAFWLNGRGRGARYDNTLNTSAPLQFPGDCSAKTGSDPSKFSAEYVEYLARSFEVQSWVYEQASGYVVWCWKTEQAADWSMQTGITYGWIPNPITAKPHG
;
A
#
# COMPACT_ATOMS: atom_id res chain seq x y z
N MET A 1 24.91 -22.06 22.46
CA MET A 1 24.52 -20.66 22.65
C MET A 1 23.48 -20.36 21.58
N LEU A 2 22.29 -19.91 21.95
CA LEU A 2 21.35 -19.40 20.95
C LEU A 2 21.97 -18.12 20.42
N ASP A 3 22.39 -18.18 19.17
CA ASP A 3 22.91 -17.03 18.44
C ASP A 3 21.73 -16.06 18.31
N ASN A 4 21.73 -14.96 19.08
CA ASN A 4 20.69 -13.93 19.04
C ASN A 4 20.83 -13.12 17.75
N ARG A 5 20.63 -13.77 16.61
CA ARG A 5 20.61 -13.13 15.30
C ARG A 5 19.30 -12.38 15.15
N ILE A 6 19.42 -11.07 14.95
CA ILE A 6 18.32 -10.15 14.72
C ILE A 6 18.56 -9.55 13.34
N THR A 7 17.54 -9.62 12.48
CA THR A 7 17.56 -8.93 11.18
C THR A 7 17.39 -7.43 11.41
N VAL A 8 18.26 -6.63 10.79
CA VAL A 8 18.13 -5.17 10.76
C VAL A 8 17.35 -4.80 9.50
N ALA A 9 16.15 -4.26 9.67
CA ALA A 9 15.35 -3.70 8.59
C ALA A 9 15.64 -2.21 8.43
N LEU A 10 15.94 -1.78 7.21
CA LEU A 10 16.22 -0.39 6.84
C LEU A 10 15.10 0.14 5.95
N ASP A 11 14.39 1.17 6.39
CA ASP A 11 13.48 1.90 5.50
C ASP A 11 14.27 2.55 4.36
N GLN A 12 13.70 2.54 3.16
CA GLN A 12 14.33 3.13 1.97
C GLN A 12 14.48 4.66 2.03
N ALA A 13 13.95 5.33 3.06
CA ALA A 13 14.05 6.77 3.31
C ALA A 13 13.54 7.65 2.15
N TYR A 14 12.53 7.16 1.43
CA TYR A 14 12.00 7.77 0.20
C TYR A 14 13.04 8.03 -0.89
N GLN A 15 14.18 7.33 -0.87
CA GLN A 15 15.25 7.49 -1.86
C GLN A 15 15.16 6.48 -3.02
N GLY A 16 14.26 5.49 -2.93
CA GLY A 16 14.26 4.31 -3.80
C GLY A 16 15.12 3.19 -3.21
N LEU A 17 14.85 1.95 -3.62
CA LEU A 17 15.60 0.77 -3.18
C LEU A 17 17.00 0.70 -3.82
N GLU A 18 17.18 1.29 -5.01
CA GLU A 18 18.41 1.20 -5.80
C GLU A 18 19.61 1.85 -5.11
N ILE A 19 19.38 2.88 -4.28
CA ILE A 19 20.47 3.57 -3.59
C ILE A 19 21.14 2.69 -2.51
N TRP A 20 20.47 1.61 -2.10
CA TRP A 20 20.92 0.71 -1.02
C TRP A 20 21.63 -0.54 -1.55
N GLU A 21 21.70 -0.74 -2.87
CA GLU A 21 22.26 -1.95 -3.50
C GLU A 21 23.73 -2.23 -3.16
N ASN A 22 24.50 -1.19 -2.86
CA ASN A 22 25.92 -1.30 -2.49
C ASN A 22 26.17 -0.95 -1.01
N PHE A 23 25.11 -0.85 -0.20
CA PHE A 23 25.19 -0.52 1.22
C PHE A 23 25.03 -1.78 2.07
N MET A 24 25.88 -1.93 3.09
CA MET A 24 25.83 -3.06 4.04
C MET A 24 25.75 -4.44 3.38
N ILE A 25 26.67 -4.73 2.45
CA ILE A 25 26.74 -5.98 1.69
C ILE A 25 27.65 -7.04 2.35
N ASP A 26 27.46 -8.31 1.96
CA ASP A 26 28.36 -9.42 2.28
C ASP A 26 29.79 -9.14 1.76
N PRO A 27 30.86 -9.53 2.50
CA PRO A 27 30.86 -10.31 3.74
C PRO A 27 30.86 -9.47 5.03
N ASP A 28 30.89 -8.13 4.93
CA ASP A 28 31.05 -7.26 6.09
C ASP A 28 29.76 -7.11 6.90
N PHE A 29 28.61 -7.34 6.28
CA PHE A 29 27.28 -7.24 6.89
C PHE A 29 26.41 -8.42 6.46
N TRP A 30 25.56 -8.89 7.37
CA TRP A 30 24.60 -9.97 7.16
C TRP A 30 23.29 -9.67 7.91
N ASP A 31 22.24 -10.44 7.61
CA ASP A 31 20.90 -10.27 8.21
C ASP A 31 20.36 -8.83 8.03
N VAL A 32 20.51 -8.25 6.84
CA VAL A 32 19.96 -6.95 6.46
C VAL A 32 18.73 -7.14 5.57
N ALA A 33 17.68 -6.38 5.85
CA ALA A 33 16.47 -6.32 5.04
C ALA A 33 16.16 -4.87 4.66
N MET A 34 15.57 -4.68 3.49
CA MET A 34 14.98 -3.41 3.06
C MET A 34 13.49 -3.39 3.37
N ASP A 35 13.04 -2.27 3.91
CA ASP A 35 11.64 -1.90 4.05
C ASP A 35 11.29 -0.82 3.01
N THR A 36 10.24 -1.06 2.23
CA THR A 36 9.69 -0.08 1.29
C THR A 36 8.18 0.04 1.46
N HIS A 37 7.65 1.25 1.27
CA HIS A 37 6.24 1.54 1.42
C HIS A 37 5.66 1.96 0.08
N ILE A 38 4.59 1.31 -0.35
CA ILE A 38 4.00 1.54 -1.68
C ILE A 38 2.57 2.05 -1.52
N TYR A 39 2.38 3.30 -1.95
CA TYR A 39 1.11 4.01 -1.89
C TYR A 39 0.89 4.80 -3.17
N SER A 40 -0.32 4.71 -3.75
CA SER A 40 -0.66 5.46 -4.97
C SER A 40 -1.40 6.77 -4.71
N MET A 41 -1.86 7.05 -3.48
CA MET A 41 -2.78 8.16 -3.21
C MET A 41 -2.10 9.48 -2.82
N PHE A 42 -0.82 9.46 -2.46
CA PHE A 42 -0.09 10.65 -2.01
C PHE A 42 0.62 11.42 -3.13
N ASP A 43 0.62 10.86 -4.34
CA ASP A 43 1.06 11.53 -5.58
C ASP A 43 -0.16 11.83 -6.46
N VAL A 44 -0.26 13.06 -6.97
CA VAL A 44 -1.43 13.52 -7.74
C VAL A 44 -1.58 12.77 -9.07
N ASN A 45 -0.48 12.38 -9.72
CA ASN A 45 -0.53 11.64 -10.98
C ASN A 45 -1.03 10.21 -10.73
N LEU A 46 -0.51 9.54 -9.70
CA LEU A 46 -0.95 8.19 -9.33
C LEU A 46 -2.39 8.18 -8.80
N LEU A 47 -2.78 9.18 -8.00
CA LEU A 47 -4.13 9.35 -7.47
C LEU A 47 -5.17 9.58 -8.58
N SER A 48 -4.77 10.25 -9.67
CA SER A 48 -5.64 10.51 -10.81
C SER A 48 -5.93 9.29 -11.68
N MET A 49 -5.24 8.17 -11.44
CA MET A 49 -5.44 6.94 -12.21
C MET A 49 -6.83 6.34 -11.95
N GLY A 50 -7.51 5.93 -13.01
CA GLY A 50 -8.66 5.05 -12.90
C GLY A 50 -8.25 3.67 -12.38
N TYR A 51 -9.21 2.92 -11.82
CA TYR A 51 -8.97 1.63 -11.15
C TYR A 51 -8.08 0.66 -11.92
N ASN A 52 -8.34 0.39 -13.20
CA ASN A 52 -7.52 -0.53 -13.97
C ASN A 52 -6.09 -0.01 -14.21
N ALA A 53 -5.92 1.30 -14.43
CA ALA A 53 -4.58 1.88 -14.60
C ALA A 53 -3.79 1.82 -13.29
N ASN A 54 -4.46 2.04 -12.15
CA ASN A 54 -3.87 1.92 -10.83
C ASN A 54 -3.44 0.48 -10.50
N LEU A 55 -4.27 -0.53 -10.80
CA LEU A 55 -3.89 -1.94 -10.66
C LEU A 55 -2.69 -2.30 -11.56
N ASN A 56 -2.67 -1.82 -12.80
CA ASN A 56 -1.52 -2.03 -13.70
C ASN A 56 -0.23 -1.38 -13.18
N TRP A 57 -0.33 -0.22 -12.51
CA TRP A 57 0.80 0.42 -11.87
C TRP A 57 1.34 -0.39 -10.68
N TYR A 58 0.47 -1.01 -9.87
CA TYR A 58 0.93 -1.96 -8.86
C TYR A 58 1.63 -3.17 -9.49
N CYS A 59 1.06 -3.75 -10.55
CA CYS A 59 1.70 -4.86 -11.29
C CYS A 59 3.09 -4.50 -11.82
N SER A 60 3.36 -3.25 -12.19
CA SER A 60 4.68 -2.86 -12.69
C SER A 60 5.78 -2.81 -11.63
N GLN A 61 5.45 -2.97 -10.34
CA GLN A 61 6.44 -2.93 -9.25
C GLN A 61 7.23 -4.24 -9.10
N VAL A 62 6.87 -5.32 -9.81
CA VAL A 62 7.48 -6.65 -9.65
C VAL A 62 8.99 -6.64 -9.85
N ASP A 63 9.48 -6.05 -10.95
CA ASP A 63 10.90 -6.09 -11.26
C ASP A 63 11.73 -5.22 -10.31
N TYR A 64 11.19 -4.06 -9.91
CA TYR A 64 11.77 -3.18 -8.89
C TYR A 64 11.98 -3.91 -7.56
N LEU A 65 10.95 -4.63 -7.09
CA LEU A 65 11.02 -5.40 -5.85
C LEU A 65 11.95 -6.61 -5.96
N LYS A 66 11.91 -7.35 -7.06
CA LYS A 66 12.80 -8.50 -7.31
C LYS A 66 14.27 -8.09 -7.35
N GLN A 67 14.58 -6.97 -7.98
CA GLN A 67 15.95 -6.46 -8.07
C GLN A 67 16.53 -6.22 -6.67
N SER A 68 15.81 -5.48 -5.84
CA SER A 68 16.23 -5.23 -4.45
C SER A 68 16.33 -6.53 -3.64
N ASN A 69 15.35 -7.43 -3.80
CA ASN A 69 15.28 -8.69 -3.05
C ASN A 69 16.42 -9.68 -3.37
N ASN A 70 17.10 -9.51 -4.50
CA ASN A 70 18.29 -10.30 -4.87
C ASN A 70 19.56 -9.87 -4.12
N ILE A 71 19.53 -8.73 -3.43
CA ILE A 71 20.67 -8.16 -2.71
C ILE A 71 20.43 -8.24 -1.20
N HIS A 72 19.32 -7.65 -0.74
CA HIS A 72 18.84 -7.68 0.64
C HIS A 72 17.42 -8.21 0.63
N TRP A 73 16.96 -8.91 1.67
CA TRP A 73 15.53 -9.28 1.73
C TRP A 73 14.66 -8.02 1.68
N THR A 74 13.70 -7.94 0.77
CA THR A 74 12.88 -6.74 0.58
C THR A 74 11.45 -7.02 0.98
N ILE A 75 10.96 -6.28 1.97
CA ILE A 75 9.61 -6.37 2.49
C ILE A 75 8.88 -5.08 2.12
N VAL A 76 7.65 -5.20 1.62
CA VAL A 76 6.75 -4.04 1.53
C VAL A 76 6.12 -3.83 2.91
N GLY A 77 6.79 -3.08 3.79
CA GLY A 77 6.41 -2.97 5.20
C GLY A 77 5.17 -2.13 5.45
N GLU A 78 4.73 -1.33 4.47
CA GLU A 78 3.45 -0.65 4.53
C GLU A 78 2.79 -0.56 3.14
N PHE A 79 1.51 -0.94 3.09
CA PHE A 79 0.61 -0.67 1.96
C PHE A 79 -0.85 -0.73 2.41
N THR A 80 -1.77 -0.30 1.56
CA THR A 80 -3.22 -0.47 1.77
C THR A 80 -3.94 -0.71 0.44
N PRO A 81 -5.10 -1.40 0.41
CA PRO A 81 -5.90 -1.55 -0.82
C PRO A 81 -6.53 -0.24 -1.32
N ALA A 82 -6.75 0.73 -0.42
CA ALA A 82 -7.33 2.02 -0.77
C ALA A 82 -6.47 2.74 -1.83
N ASN A 83 -7.10 3.40 -2.80
CA ASN A 83 -6.41 4.24 -3.79
C ASN A 83 -6.76 5.73 -3.68
N THR A 84 -7.36 6.13 -2.55
CA THR A 84 -7.75 7.52 -2.31
C THR A 84 -7.15 7.99 -1.00
N ASP A 85 -6.94 9.30 -0.86
CA ASP A 85 -6.52 9.92 0.38
C ASP A 85 -7.69 10.51 1.18
N CYS A 86 -8.88 9.91 1.04
CA CYS A 86 -10.14 10.39 1.61
C CYS A 86 -10.27 10.20 3.12
N ALA A 87 -9.55 9.23 3.71
CA ALA A 87 -9.67 8.90 5.12
C ALA A 87 -9.50 10.14 6.02
N PHE A 88 -10.35 10.26 7.03
CA PHE A 88 -10.41 11.45 7.87
C PHE A 88 -9.04 11.74 8.51
N TRP A 89 -8.51 12.93 8.23
CA TRP A 89 -7.18 13.38 8.67
C TRP A 89 -6.00 12.51 8.25
N LEU A 90 -6.14 11.71 7.20
CA LEU A 90 -5.01 10.99 6.61
C LEU A 90 -3.87 11.94 6.23
N ASN A 91 -4.22 13.11 5.66
CA ASN A 91 -3.26 14.16 5.32
C ASN A 91 -2.88 15.07 6.50
N GLY A 92 -3.33 14.74 7.71
CA GLY A 92 -3.10 15.51 8.93
C GLY A 92 -4.34 16.25 9.45
N ARG A 93 -4.27 16.65 10.73
CA ARG A 93 -5.38 17.31 11.43
C ARG A 93 -5.79 18.61 10.75
N GLY A 94 -7.08 18.75 10.49
CA GLY A 94 -7.66 19.96 9.87
C GLY A 94 -7.37 20.10 8.37
N ARG A 95 -6.90 19.03 7.72
CA ARG A 95 -6.65 18.99 6.28
C ARG A 95 -7.66 18.07 5.59
N GLY A 96 -8.02 18.43 4.37
CA GLY A 96 -8.87 17.63 3.48
C GLY A 96 -8.09 16.58 2.68
N ALA A 97 -8.68 16.13 1.58
CA ALA A 97 -8.14 15.14 0.65
C ALA A 97 -7.79 15.77 -0.70
N ARG A 98 -6.79 15.22 -1.39
CA ARG A 98 -6.50 15.55 -2.79
C ARG A 98 -7.62 15.03 -3.68
N TYR A 99 -8.15 13.84 -3.38
CA TYR A 99 -9.12 13.13 -4.22
C TYR A 99 -10.38 13.93 -4.52
N ASP A 100 -10.89 14.71 -3.56
CA ASP A 100 -12.08 15.57 -3.69
C ASP A 100 -11.74 17.07 -3.75
N ASN A 101 -10.46 17.42 -3.96
CA ASN A 101 -9.95 18.79 -3.99
C ASN A 101 -10.17 19.62 -2.70
N THR A 102 -10.43 18.99 -1.54
CA THR A 102 -10.54 19.71 -0.26
C THR A 102 -9.19 20.00 0.41
N LEU A 103 -8.09 19.38 -0.05
CA LEU A 103 -6.72 19.74 0.33
C LEU A 103 -6.21 20.92 -0.50
N ASN A 104 -6.16 22.11 0.10
CA ASN A 104 -5.78 23.35 -0.58
C ASN A 104 -4.26 23.54 -0.81
N THR A 105 -3.41 22.64 -0.30
CA THR A 105 -1.95 22.69 -0.48
C THR A 105 -1.44 21.86 -1.66
N SER A 106 -2.34 21.23 -2.41
CA SER A 106 -2.01 20.43 -3.61
C SER A 106 -2.62 21.04 -4.87
N ALA A 107 -2.03 20.72 -6.03
CA ALA A 107 -2.69 21.02 -7.30
C ALA A 107 -4.05 20.30 -7.38
N PRO A 108 -5.11 20.97 -7.85
CA PRO A 108 -6.42 20.34 -7.96
C PRO A 108 -6.42 19.28 -9.06
N LEU A 109 -7.11 18.17 -8.80
CA LEU A 109 -7.44 17.19 -9.82
C LEU A 109 -8.41 17.82 -10.83
N GLN A 110 -8.17 17.56 -12.12
CA GLN A 110 -9.08 17.95 -13.20
C GLN A 110 -10.46 17.27 -13.05
N PHE A 111 -10.46 16.03 -12.55
CA PHE A 111 -11.66 15.23 -12.31
C PHE A 111 -11.63 14.70 -10.87
N PRO A 112 -12.04 15.51 -9.88
CA PRO A 112 -12.11 15.07 -8.50
C PRO A 112 -13.16 13.97 -8.34
N GLY A 113 -12.90 13.04 -7.43
CA GLY A 113 -13.87 12.04 -7.01
C GLY A 113 -14.72 12.51 -5.82
N ASP A 114 -15.46 11.57 -5.24
CA ASP A 114 -16.32 11.79 -4.07
C ASP A 114 -15.85 10.90 -2.92
N CYS A 115 -15.38 11.52 -1.83
CA CYS A 115 -14.92 10.80 -0.65
C CYS A 115 -16.05 10.18 0.19
N SER A 116 -17.30 10.62 0.02
CA SER A 116 -18.44 10.14 0.84
C SER A 116 -18.75 8.65 0.64
N ALA A 117 -18.34 8.08 -0.51
CA ALA A 117 -18.54 6.68 -0.87
C ALA A 117 -17.23 5.86 -0.87
N LYS A 118 -16.13 6.39 -0.29
CA LYS A 118 -14.80 5.76 -0.33
C LYS A 118 -14.18 5.52 1.05
N THR A 119 -14.70 6.14 2.11
CA THR A 119 -14.14 5.96 3.46
C THR A 119 -15.20 6.17 4.54
N GLY A 120 -14.81 6.04 5.81
CA GLY A 120 -15.67 6.17 6.98
C GLY A 120 -15.74 4.88 7.80
N SER A 121 -16.61 4.87 8.81
CA SER A 121 -16.79 3.71 9.72
C SER A 121 -17.77 2.66 9.20
N ASP A 122 -18.54 2.96 8.15
CA ASP A 122 -19.65 2.13 7.66
C ASP A 122 -19.41 1.69 6.21
N PRO A 123 -18.89 0.47 5.98
CA PRO A 123 -18.63 -0.05 4.65
C PRO A 123 -19.88 -0.18 3.76
N SER A 124 -21.09 -0.20 4.33
CA SER A 124 -22.32 -0.28 3.52
C SER A 124 -22.57 0.96 2.67
N LYS A 125 -21.86 2.06 2.96
CA LYS A 125 -21.88 3.30 2.17
C LYS A 125 -20.90 3.29 1.01
N PHE A 126 -20.02 2.28 0.92
CA PHE A 126 -19.07 2.19 -0.17
C PHE A 126 -19.79 1.82 -1.46
N SER A 127 -19.36 2.41 -2.58
CA SER A 127 -19.91 1.99 -3.87
C SER A 127 -19.50 0.54 -4.17
N ALA A 128 -20.39 -0.25 -4.79
CA ALA A 128 -20.08 -1.64 -5.15
C ALA A 128 -18.81 -1.75 -6.02
N GLU A 129 -18.63 -0.81 -6.94
CA GLU A 129 -17.41 -0.70 -7.76
C GLU A 129 -16.15 -0.46 -6.92
N TYR A 130 -16.24 0.29 -5.82
CA TYR A 130 -15.10 0.54 -4.95
C TYR A 130 -14.74 -0.69 -4.11
N VAL A 131 -15.74 -1.41 -3.60
CA VAL A 131 -15.51 -2.67 -2.88
C VAL A 131 -14.83 -3.70 -3.79
N GLU A 132 -15.30 -3.82 -5.03
CA GLU A 132 -14.66 -4.66 -6.06
C GLU A 132 -13.22 -4.22 -6.34
N TYR A 133 -12.98 -2.91 -6.46
CA TYR A 133 -11.63 -2.38 -6.63
C TYR A 133 -10.73 -2.70 -5.43
N LEU A 134 -11.19 -2.54 -4.19
CA LEU A 134 -10.41 -2.87 -3.00
C LEU A 134 -10.01 -4.35 -3.00
N ALA A 135 -10.91 -5.24 -3.40
CA ALA A 135 -10.65 -6.68 -3.48
C ALA A 135 -9.54 -6.99 -4.49
N ARG A 136 -9.70 -6.50 -5.71
CA ARG A 136 -8.70 -6.65 -6.78
C ARG A 136 -7.37 -5.99 -6.40
N SER A 137 -7.40 -4.85 -5.73
CA SER A 137 -6.22 -4.12 -5.29
C SER A 137 -5.43 -4.89 -4.24
N PHE A 138 -6.09 -5.45 -3.23
CA PHE A 138 -5.44 -6.30 -2.24
C PHE A 138 -4.79 -7.52 -2.90
N GLU A 139 -5.50 -8.18 -3.83
CA GLU A 139 -5.00 -9.36 -4.52
C GLU A 139 -3.78 -9.06 -5.40
N VAL A 140 -3.85 -8.00 -6.21
CA VAL A 140 -2.73 -7.57 -7.05
C VAL A 140 -1.53 -7.19 -6.19
N GLN A 141 -1.72 -6.33 -5.19
CA GLN A 141 -0.64 -5.87 -4.32
C GLN A 141 0.00 -7.03 -3.56
N SER A 142 -0.79 -7.90 -2.92
CA SER A 142 -0.26 -9.07 -2.21
C SER A 142 0.53 -10.01 -3.14
N TRP A 143 0.03 -10.27 -4.35
CA TRP A 143 0.75 -11.10 -5.32
C TRP A 143 2.07 -10.47 -5.77
N VAL A 144 2.07 -9.16 -6.04
CA VAL A 144 3.27 -8.41 -6.44
C VAL A 144 4.31 -8.41 -5.30
N TYR A 145 3.88 -8.19 -4.07
CA TYR A 145 4.80 -8.06 -2.93
C TYR A 145 5.36 -9.42 -2.48
N GLU A 146 4.61 -10.51 -2.69
CA GLU A 146 5.09 -11.89 -2.56
C GLU A 146 6.11 -12.29 -3.64
N GLN A 147 6.37 -11.45 -4.65
CA GLN A 147 7.51 -11.64 -5.57
C GLN A 147 8.86 -11.25 -4.93
N ALA A 148 8.83 -10.54 -3.80
CA ALA A 148 9.96 -10.28 -2.93
C ALA A 148 9.76 -11.04 -1.61
N SER A 149 10.09 -10.46 -0.46
CA SER A 149 9.97 -11.12 0.86
C SER A 149 8.60 -10.92 1.53
N GLY A 150 7.58 -10.46 0.80
CA GLY A 150 6.21 -10.32 1.28
C GLY A 150 5.85 -8.90 1.71
N TYR A 151 4.83 -8.78 2.57
CA TYR A 151 4.20 -7.50 2.90
C TYR A 151 3.69 -7.41 4.34
N VAL A 152 3.44 -6.17 4.78
CA VAL A 152 2.73 -5.85 6.01
C VAL A 152 1.64 -4.80 5.69
N VAL A 153 0.38 -5.15 5.98
CA VAL A 153 -0.77 -4.27 5.69
C VAL A 153 -0.81 -3.13 6.72
N TRP A 154 -0.84 -1.90 6.22
CA TRP A 154 -1.20 -0.72 7.00
C TRP A 154 -2.72 -0.48 6.84
N CYS A 155 -3.55 -0.82 7.82
CA CYS A 155 -3.23 -1.30 9.17
C CYS A 155 -4.21 -2.37 9.64
N TRP A 156 -3.98 -2.93 10.83
CA TRP A 156 -4.88 -3.95 11.38
C TRP A 156 -6.32 -3.44 11.55
N LYS A 157 -6.49 -2.23 12.10
CA LYS A 157 -7.81 -1.65 12.37
C LYS A 157 -7.79 -0.12 12.42
N THR A 158 -8.93 0.48 12.12
CA THR A 158 -9.18 1.92 12.27
C THR A 158 -10.53 2.17 12.95
N GLU A 159 -10.74 3.37 13.50
CA GLU A 159 -12.04 3.75 14.06
C GLU A 159 -13.03 4.21 12.96
N GLN A 160 -12.55 4.97 11.97
CA GLN A 160 -13.39 5.66 10.98
C GLN A 160 -12.77 5.70 9.57
N ALA A 161 -11.94 4.71 9.21
CA ALA A 161 -11.33 4.60 7.88
C ALA A 161 -11.34 3.12 7.43
N ALA A 162 -12.52 2.58 7.16
CA ALA A 162 -12.72 1.16 6.90
C ALA A 162 -11.89 0.64 5.72
N ASP A 163 -11.70 1.45 4.69
CA ASP A 163 -10.87 1.17 3.52
C ASP A 163 -9.37 0.95 3.85
N TRP A 164 -8.92 1.43 5.01
CA TRP A 164 -7.57 1.23 5.56
C TRP A 164 -7.46 0.10 6.60
N SER A 165 -8.58 -0.55 6.93
CA SER A 165 -8.68 -1.54 8.02
C SER A 165 -8.67 -2.95 7.47
N MET A 166 -7.60 -3.70 7.76
CA MET A 166 -7.49 -5.12 7.41
C MET A 166 -8.63 -5.94 8.07
N GLN A 167 -8.90 -5.68 9.35
CA GLN A 167 -9.99 -6.34 10.09
C GLN A 167 -11.34 -6.12 9.40
N THR A 168 -11.61 -4.89 8.93
CA THR A 168 -12.85 -4.58 8.23
C THR A 168 -12.89 -5.25 6.86
N GLY A 169 -11.79 -5.25 6.11
CA GLY A 169 -11.73 -5.91 4.80
C GLY A 169 -11.96 -7.42 4.85
N ILE A 170 -11.46 -8.09 5.89
CA ILE A 170 -11.75 -9.51 6.12
C ILE A 170 -13.24 -9.73 6.41
N THR A 171 -13.84 -8.83 7.20
CA THR A 171 -15.24 -8.94 7.62
C THR A 171 -16.22 -8.66 6.48
N TYR A 172 -15.89 -7.71 5.60
CA TYR A 172 -16.77 -7.20 4.56
C TYR A 172 -16.39 -7.65 3.14
N GLY A 173 -15.32 -8.44 2.98
CA GLY A 173 -15.09 -9.28 1.81
C GLY A 173 -14.12 -8.76 0.75
N TRP A 174 -13.47 -7.61 0.94
CA TRP A 174 -12.40 -7.16 0.04
C TRP A 174 -10.99 -7.62 0.46
N ILE A 175 -10.87 -8.31 1.59
CA ILE A 175 -9.68 -9.13 1.88
C ILE A 175 -10.14 -10.58 1.94
N PRO A 176 -9.57 -11.47 1.11
CA PRO A 176 -10.01 -12.85 1.02
C PRO A 176 -9.70 -13.64 2.30
N ASN A 177 -10.46 -14.71 2.52
CA ASN A 177 -10.17 -15.71 3.56
C ASN A 177 -10.23 -17.12 2.93
N PRO A 178 -9.11 -17.85 2.82
CA PRO A 178 -7.78 -17.51 3.32
C PRO A 178 -7.18 -16.30 2.59
N ILE A 179 -6.33 -15.54 3.28
CA ILE A 179 -5.69 -14.31 2.76
C ILE A 179 -4.85 -14.54 1.50
N THR A 180 -4.44 -15.77 1.26
CA THR A 180 -3.66 -16.19 0.09
C THR A 180 -4.53 -16.38 -1.16
N ALA A 181 -5.85 -16.46 -1.04
CA ALA A 181 -6.72 -16.65 -2.20
C ALA A 181 -6.68 -15.44 -3.15
N LYS A 182 -6.89 -15.73 -4.44
CA LYS A 182 -6.89 -14.76 -5.54
C LYS A 182 -8.13 -14.98 -6.43
N PRO A 183 -9.36 -14.73 -5.93
CA PRO A 183 -10.58 -15.00 -6.68
C PRO A 183 -10.72 -14.19 -7.98
N HIS A 184 -10.00 -13.07 -8.13
CA HIS A 184 -10.07 -12.23 -9.33
C HIS A 184 -8.99 -12.57 -10.39
N GLY A 185 -8.18 -13.61 -10.16
CA GLY A 185 -7.10 -14.05 -11.05
C GLY A 185 -5.81 -13.28 -10.83
#